data_AF-A0A6I7QFS3-F1
#
_entry.id   AF-A0A6I7QFS3-F1
#
_cell.length_a   1.000
_cell.length_b   1.000
_cell.length_c   1.000
_cell.angle_alpha   90.00
_cell.angle_beta   90.00
_cell.angle_gamma   90.00
#
_symmetry.space_group_name_H-M   'P 1'
#
loop_
_entity.id
_entity.type
_entity.pdbx_description
1 polymer ?
#
loop_
_entity_poly.entity_id
_entity_poly.type
_entity_poly.pdbx_seq_one_letter_code
_entity_poly.pdbx_strand_id
1 'polypeptide(L)' 'MKPFPLYRQHDQMDCGPTCLRMVAKHHGRHYSMDSLRQKSGINREGVSLLGISEA' A
#
# COMPACT_ATOMS: atom_id res chain seq x y z
N MET A 1 2.05 22.20 7.23
CA MET A 1 2.26 20.78 6.87
C MET A 1 1.29 20.41 5.76
N LYS A 2 1.70 19.60 4.78
CA LYS A 2 0.74 19.05 3.81
C LYS A 2 -0.15 18.03 4.52
N PRO A 3 -1.46 17.99 4.24
CA PRO A 3 -2.34 16.98 4.83
C PRO A 3 -1.86 15.58 4.45
N PHE A 4 -2.03 14.63 5.37
CA PHE A 4 -1.72 13.23 5.10
C PHE A 4 -2.71 12.69 4.04
N PRO A 5 -2.22 12.05 2.96
CA PRO A 5 -3.09 11.53 1.93
C PRO A 5 -3.92 10.37 2.46
N LEU A 6 -5.21 10.38 2.19
CA LEU A 6 -6.13 9.30 2.55
C LEU A 6 -6.60 8.59 1.27
N TYR A 7 -6.31 7.30 1.17
CA TYR A 7 -6.78 6.45 0.09
C TYR A 7 -7.74 5.40 0.67
N ARG A 8 -8.88 5.19 0.00
CA ARG A 8 -9.78 4.09 0.33
C ARG A 8 -9.23 2.80 -0.29
N GLN A 9 -9.20 1.72 0.47
CA GLN A 9 -8.91 0.40 -0.07
C GLN A 9 -10.08 -0.05 -0.95
N HIS A 10 -9.77 -0.58 -2.14
CA HIS A 10 -10.78 -1.03 -3.09
C HIS A 10 -11.18 -2.49 -2.83
N ASP A 11 -10.24 -3.31 -2.37
CA ASP A 11 -10.48 -4.67 -1.90
C ASP A 11 -10.31 -4.77 -0.37
N GLN A 12 -10.98 -5.75 0.25
CA GLN A 12 -10.82 -6.00 1.69
C GLN A 12 -9.37 -6.36 2.05
N MET A 13 -8.66 -7.03 1.15
CA MET A 13 -7.30 -7.52 1.35
C MET A 13 -6.21 -6.47 1.07
N ASP A 14 -6.59 -5.31 0.53
CA ASP A 14 -5.67 -4.22 0.17
C ASP A 14 -5.26 -3.31 1.33
N CYS A 15 -5.59 -3.66 2.57
CA CYS A 15 -5.33 -2.79 3.72
C CYS A 15 -3.84 -2.39 3.82
N GLY A 16 -2.91 -3.34 3.65
CA GLY A 16 -1.47 -3.06 3.67
C GLY A 16 -0.97 -2.22 2.48
N PRO A 17 -1.19 -2.63 1.22
CA PRO A 17 -0.79 -1.85 0.04
C PRO A 17 -1.38 -0.44 0.03
N THR A 18 -2.61 -0.25 0.51
CA THR A 18 -3.24 1.07 0.62
C THR A 18 -2.53 1.95 1.65
N CYS A 19 -2.19 1.40 2.83
CA CYS A 19 -1.38 2.09 3.82
C CYS A 19 -0.01 2.49 3.27
N LEU A 20 0.66 1.56 2.58
CA LEU A 20 1.96 1.83 1.95
C LEU A 20 1.87 2.94 0.90
N ARG A 21 0.77 3.00 0.13
CA ARG A 21 0.49 4.09 -0.82
C ARG A 21 0.35 5.43 -0.12
N MET A 22 -0.38 5.49 0.98
CA MET A 22 -0.56 6.73 1.75
C MET A 22 0.77 7.24 2.30
N VAL A 23 1.56 6.36 2.93
CA VAL A 23 2.90 6.70 3.45
C VAL A 23 3.83 7.16 2.32
N ALA A 24 3.94 6.40 1.23
CA ALA A 24 4.76 6.76 0.08
C ALA A 24 4.39 8.14 -0.48
N LYS A 25 3.08 8.40 -0.67
CA LYS A 25 2.57 9.68 -1.17
C LYS A 25 2.87 10.83 -0.21
N HIS A 26 2.79 10.61 1.11
CA HIS A 26 3.16 11.60 2.10
C HIS A 26 4.63 12.03 1.97
N HIS A 27 5.51 11.09 1.63
CA HIS A 27 6.94 11.33 1.35
C HIS A 27 7.25 11.68 -0.12
N GLY A 28 6.24 12.05 -0.91
CA GLY A 28 6.42 12.51 -2.29
C GLY A 28 6.62 11.40 -3.34
N ARG A 29 6.57 10.13 -2.95
CA ARG A 29 6.68 8.99 -3.85
C ARG A 29 5.30 8.58 -4.37
N HIS A 30 5.24 8.19 -5.65
CA HIS A 30 3.99 7.81 -6.30
C HIS A 30 4.10 6.38 -6.82
N TYR A 31 3.17 5.53 -6.37
CA TYR A 31 3.03 4.15 -6.83
C TYR A 31 1.57 3.89 -7.21
N SER A 32 1.36 3.07 -8.23
CA SER A 32 0.04 2.51 -8.54
C SER A 32 -0.34 1.45 -7.52
N MET A 33 -1.64 1.21 -7.35
CA MET A 33 -2.11 0.12 -6.47
C MET A 33 -1.59 -1.23 -6.95
N ASP A 34 -1.61 -1.49 -8.26
CA ASP A 34 -1.16 -2.76 -8.83
C ASP A 34 0.33 -3.01 -8.59
N SER A 35 1.17 -1.96 -8.69
CA SER A 35 2.60 -2.07 -8.37
C SER A 35 2.80 -2.44 -6.91
N LEU A 36 2.06 -1.82 -5.99
CA LEU A 36 2.17 -2.10 -4.56
C LEU A 36 1.67 -3.50 -4.22
N ARG A 37 0.57 -3.95 -4.84
CA ARG A 37 0.06 -5.32 -4.69
C ARG A 37 1.09 -6.37 -5.11
N GLN A 38 1.72 -6.17 -6.26
CA GLN A 38 2.78 -7.07 -6.74
C GLN A 38 4.00 -7.06 -5.82
N LYS A 39 4.47 -5.87 -5.44
CA LYS A 39 5.64 -5.70 -4.56
C LYS A 39 5.42 -6.28 -3.16
N SER A 40 4.21 -6.13 -2.61
CA SER A 40 3.87 -6.63 -1.28
C SER A 40 3.53 -8.12 -1.24
N GLY A 41 3.53 -8.80 -2.38
CA GLY A 41 3.18 -10.22 -2.47
C GLY A 41 1.78 -10.53 -1.97
N ILE A 42 0.78 -9.69 -2.30
CA ILE A 42 -0.60 -9.91 -1.83
C ILE A 42 -1.16 -11.24 -2.35
N ASN A 43 -1.83 -11.98 -1.47
CA ASN A 43 -2.55 -13.21 -1.80
C ASN A 43 -4.02 -13.12 -1.34
N ARG A 44 -4.77 -14.23 -1.39
CA ARG A 44 -6.18 -14.28 -0.97
C ARG A 44 -6.38 -14.05 0.53
N GLU A 45 -5.33 -14.20 1.34
CA GLU A 45 -5.31 -13.97 2.79
C GLU A 45 -4.75 -12.59 3.14
N GLY A 46 -4.35 -11.80 2.13
CA GLY A 46 -3.86 -10.43 2.30
C GLY A 46 -2.35 -10.34 2.14
N VAL A 47 -1.73 -9.53 2.99
CA VAL A 47 -0.29 -9.28 2.98
C VAL A 47 0.31 -9.58 4.33
N SER A 48 1.52 -10.13 4.33
CA SER A 48 2.32 -10.26 5.55
C SER A 48 3.12 -8.99 5.82
N LEU A 49 3.57 -8.81 7.07
CA LEU A 49 4.50 -7.72 7.40
C LEU A 49 5.83 -7.86 6.66
N LEU A 50 6.29 -9.09 6.40
CA LEU A 50 7.47 -9.34 5.60
C LEU A 50 7.29 -8.82 4.16
N GLY A 51 6.17 -9.17 3.52
CA GLY A 51 5.86 -8.70 2.17
C GLY A 51 5.78 -7.17 2.10
N ILE A 52 5.24 -6.51 3.13
CA ILE A 52 5.24 -5.05 3.22
C ILE A 52 6.64 -4.46 3.40
N SER A 53 7.53 -5.14 4.15
CA SER A 53 8.91 -4.69 4.35
C SER A 53 9.77 -4.83 3.09
N GLU A 54 9.46 -5.79 2.22
CA GLU A 54 10.20 -6.06 0.98
C GLU A 54 9.71 -5.22 -0.21
N ALA A 55 8.55 -4.57 -0.10
CA ALA A 55 7.87 -3.83 -1.17
C ALA A 55 8.50 -2.48 -1.55
#